data_AF-A0A6I4HSV8-F1
#
_entry.id   AF-A0A6I4HSV8-F1
#
_cell.length_a   1.000
_cell.length_b   1.000
_cell.length_c   1.000
_cell.angle_alpha   90.00
_cell.angle_beta   90.00
_cell.angle_gamma   90.00
#
_symmetry.space_group_name_H-M   'P 1'
#
loop_
_entity.id
_entity.type
_entity.pdbx_description
1 polymer ?
#
loop_
_entity_poly.entity_id
_entity_poly.type
_entity_poly.pdbx_seq_one_letter_code
_entity_poly.pdbx_strand_id
1 'polypeptide(L)'
;IELVLTAHPTEVSRRTLIQKYDDINACLSQLDQQKLTPRERQNALANLKQQISSAWQTDEIRQHRPTPVDEAKWGFATIEQTLWNAVPKFIRELNELVQDNCQQNLPLHIAPVRFASWMGGDRDGNPNVTHQITQEV
;
A
#
# COMPACT_ATOMS: atom_id res chain seq x y z
N ILE A 1 -1.89 -16.97 10.67
CA ILE A 1 -2.13 -16.53 9.28
C ILE A 1 -0.81 -16.01 8.74
N GLU A 2 -0.39 -16.50 7.59
CA GLU A 2 0.81 -16.02 6.92
C GLU A 2 0.42 -15.54 5.52
N LEU A 3 0.79 -14.31 5.21
CA LEU A 3 0.52 -13.66 3.93
C LEU A 3 1.85 -13.49 3.19
N VAL A 4 1.96 -14.09 2.03
CA VAL A 4 3.18 -14.02 1.21
C VAL A 4 2.94 -13.01 0.09
N LEU A 5 3.67 -11.90 0.12
CA LEU A 5 3.64 -10.87 -0.92
C LEU A 5 4.39 -11.38 -2.14
N THR A 6 3.74 -11.34 -3.30
CA THR A 6 4.33 -11.69 -4.59
C THR A 6 4.45 -10.44 -5.45
N ALA A 7 5.40 -10.42 -6.36
CA ALA A 7 5.45 -9.38 -7.39
C ALA A 7 4.15 -9.40 -8.19
N HIS A 8 3.63 -8.22 -8.53
CA HIS A 8 2.50 -8.13 -9.43
C HIS A 8 3.03 -8.20 -10.88
N PRO A 9 2.72 -9.26 -11.65
CA PRO A 9 3.40 -9.57 -12.91
C PRO A 9 3.20 -8.53 -14.02
N THR A 10 2.25 -7.60 -13.82
CA THR A 10 1.88 -6.52 -14.73
C THR A 10 1.80 -5.16 -14.06
N GLU A 11 2.41 -4.94 -12.88
CA GLU A 11 2.42 -3.59 -12.29
C GLU A 11 3.34 -2.64 -13.07
N VAL A 12 2.72 -2.07 -14.10
CA VAL A 12 3.23 -0.99 -14.91
C VAL A 12 3.09 0.35 -14.15
N SER A 13 2.19 0.43 -13.17
CA SER A 13 1.87 1.66 -12.44
C SER A 13 3.03 2.12 -11.56
N ARG A 14 3.48 3.36 -11.80
CA ARG A 14 4.58 3.97 -11.02
C ARG A 14 4.09 4.35 -9.62
N ARG A 15 4.99 4.33 -8.62
CA ARG A 15 4.74 4.84 -7.24
C ARG A 15 4.06 6.21 -7.23
N THR A 16 4.44 7.07 -8.17
CA THR A 16 3.88 8.41 -8.34
C THR A 16 2.37 8.40 -8.62
N LEU A 17 1.83 7.37 -9.27
CA LEU A 17 0.40 7.25 -9.52
C LEU A 17 -0.37 6.75 -8.31
N ILE A 18 0.18 5.79 -7.56
CA ILE A 18 -0.44 5.31 -6.31
C ILE A 18 -0.63 6.49 -5.35
N GLN A 19 0.41 7.30 -5.17
CA GLN A 19 0.32 8.52 -4.35
C GLN A 19 -0.76 9.49 -4.88
N LYS A 20 -0.89 9.63 -6.21
CA LYS A 20 -1.94 10.47 -6.79
C LYS A 20 -3.34 9.92 -6.52
N TYR A 21 -3.52 8.60 -6.55
CA TYR A 21 -4.82 8.00 -6.22
C TYR A 21 -5.15 8.15 -4.74
N ASP A 22 -4.17 8.04 -3.84
CA ASP A 22 -4.36 8.33 -2.42
C ASP A 22 -4.76 9.80 -2.18
N ASP A 23 -4.08 10.74 -2.86
CA ASP A 23 -4.40 12.17 -2.78
C ASP A 23 -5.81 12.47 -3.33
N ILE A 24 -6.21 11.80 -4.43
CA ILE A 24 -7.55 11.90 -5.00
C ILE A 24 -8.58 11.36 -4.00
N ASN A 25 -8.32 10.20 -3.39
CA ASN A 25 -9.20 9.59 -2.40
C ASN A 25 -9.39 10.50 -1.17
N ALA A 26 -8.31 11.15 -0.70
CA ALA A 26 -8.37 12.13 0.37
C ALA A 26 -9.22 13.36 -0.02
N CYS A 27 -9.06 13.88 -1.24
CA CYS A 27 -9.89 14.98 -1.74
C CYS A 27 -11.38 14.61 -1.81
N LEU A 28 -11.71 13.40 -2.29
CA LEU A 28 -13.08 12.89 -2.34
C LEU A 28 -13.65 12.72 -0.93
N SER A 29 -12.88 12.13 -0.02
CA SER A 29 -13.26 11.97 1.39
C SER A 29 -13.53 13.33 2.07
N GLN A 30 -12.76 14.37 1.74
CA GLN A 30 -13.01 15.73 2.23
C GLN A 30 -14.31 16.31 1.65
N LEU A 31 -14.58 16.10 0.36
CA LEU A 31 -15.78 16.59 -0.31
C LEU A 31 -17.07 15.92 0.20
N ASP A 32 -16.99 14.67 0.63
CA ASP A 32 -18.10 13.94 1.25
C ASP A 32 -18.42 14.40 2.68
N GLN A 33 -17.56 15.24 3.30
CA GLN A 33 -17.87 15.84 4.59
C GLN A 33 -19.00 16.88 4.46
N GLN A 34 -20.06 16.68 5.23
CA GLN A 34 -21.33 17.42 5.10
C GLN A 34 -21.25 18.93 5.42
N LYS A 35 -20.13 19.46 5.92
CA LYS A 35 -20.03 20.84 6.45
C LYS A 35 -18.93 21.69 5.83
N LEU A 36 -18.66 21.56 4.53
CA LEU A 36 -17.75 22.49 3.84
C LEU A 36 -18.46 23.82 3.55
N THR A 37 -17.79 24.94 3.86
CA THR A 37 -18.20 26.25 3.36
C THR A 37 -18.07 26.30 1.82
N PRO A 38 -18.78 27.23 1.14
CA PRO A 38 -18.64 27.37 -0.32
C PRO A 38 -17.20 27.55 -0.79
N ARG A 39 -16.39 28.30 -0.02
CA ARG A 39 -14.97 28.54 -0.32
C ARG A 39 -14.13 27.28 -0.15
N GLU A 40 -14.33 26.53 0.92
CA GLU A 40 -13.61 25.27 1.15
C GLU A 40 -13.96 24.22 0.09
N ARG A 41 -15.23 24.11 -0.27
CA ARG A 41 -15.69 23.23 -1.35
C ARG A 41 -15.04 23.60 -2.69
N GLN A 42 -14.95 24.90 -3.01
CA GLN A 42 -14.29 25.36 -4.22
C GLN A 42 -12.80 25.01 -4.23
N ASN A 43 -12.10 25.20 -3.10
CA ASN A 43 -10.70 24.84 -2.97
C ASN A 43 -10.47 23.31 -3.10
N ALA A 44 -11.32 22.50 -2.46
CA ALA A 44 -11.24 21.04 -2.55
C ALA A 44 -11.47 20.54 -3.99
N LEU A 45 -12.43 21.12 -4.72
CA LEU A 45 -12.64 20.82 -6.13
C LEU A 45 -11.46 21.26 -7.01
N ALA A 46 -10.86 22.41 -6.73
CA ALA A 46 -9.67 22.89 -7.44
C ALA A 46 -8.48 21.94 -7.24
N ASN A 47 -8.24 21.51 -6.00
CA ASN A 47 -7.21 20.53 -5.67
C ASN A 47 -7.46 19.18 -6.35
N LEU A 48 -8.70 18.67 -6.31
CA LEU A 48 -9.06 17.43 -7.00
C LEU A 48 -8.79 17.52 -8.50
N LYS A 49 -9.18 18.63 -9.14
CA LYS A 49 -8.91 18.87 -10.57
C LYS A 49 -7.42 18.89 -10.88
N GLN A 50 -6.62 19.50 -10.01
CA GLN A 50 -5.16 19.50 -10.15
C GLN A 50 -4.57 18.09 -10.06
N GLN A 51 -5.03 17.28 -9.10
CA GLN A 51 -4.56 15.90 -8.96
C GLN A 51 -4.90 15.04 -10.17
N ILE A 52 -6.15 15.10 -10.64
CA ILE A 52 -6.60 14.38 -11.85
C ILE A 52 -5.80 14.83 -13.08
N SER A 53 -5.62 16.15 -13.26
CA SER A 53 -4.88 16.68 -14.41
C SER A 53 -3.42 16.25 -14.39
N SER A 54 -2.80 16.25 -13.20
CA SER A 54 -1.42 15.80 -13.04
C SER A 54 -1.28 14.29 -13.21
N ALA A 55 -2.27 13.48 -12.80
CA ALA A 55 -2.30 12.05 -13.09
C ALA A 55 -2.38 11.81 -14.61
N TRP A 56 -3.30 12.49 -15.30
CA TRP A 56 -3.48 12.39 -16.75
C TRP A 56 -2.23 12.77 -17.56
N GLN A 57 -1.49 13.79 -17.11
CA GLN A 57 -0.25 14.22 -17.77
C GLN A 57 0.97 13.36 -17.40
N THR A 58 0.85 12.48 -16.41
CA THR A 58 1.91 11.56 -16.03
C THR A 58 1.77 10.29 -16.86
N ASP A 59 2.79 9.96 -17.65
CA ASP A 59 2.81 8.70 -18.40
C ASP A 59 2.75 7.51 -17.42
N GLU A 60 1.63 6.81 -17.46
CA GLU A 60 1.36 5.68 -16.57
C GLU A 60 2.18 4.46 -16.94
N ILE A 61 2.62 4.39 -18.20
CA ILE A 61 3.28 3.21 -18.74
C ILE A 61 4.78 3.29 -18.45
N ARG A 62 5.29 2.29 -17.73
CA ARG A 62 6.74 2.04 -17.67
C ARG A 62 7.21 1.56 -19.03
N GLN A 63 8.16 2.30 -19.63
CA GLN A 63 8.77 1.92 -20.91
C GLN A 63 9.69 0.71 -20.79
N HIS A 64 10.16 0.40 -19.58
CA HIS A 64 11.05 -0.72 -19.28
C HIS A 64 10.44 -1.60 -18.19
N ARG A 65 10.61 -2.92 -18.30
CA ARG A 65 10.19 -3.88 -17.28
C ARG A 65 10.94 -3.58 -15.96
N PRO A 66 10.26 -3.60 -14.80
CA PRO A 66 10.93 -3.41 -13.51
C PRO A 66 12.00 -4.46 -13.26
N THR A 67 13.05 -4.07 -12.54
CA THR A 67 14.02 -5.02 -12.01
C THR A 67 13.44 -5.73 -10.78
N PRO A 68 13.91 -6.93 -10.40
CA PRO A 68 13.46 -7.59 -9.17
C PRO A 68 13.67 -6.75 -7.90
N VAL A 69 14.69 -5.89 -7.90
CA VAL A 69 14.94 -4.93 -6.81
C VAL A 69 13.86 -3.85 -6.77
N ASP A 70 13.37 -3.38 -7.91
CA ASP A 70 12.25 -2.42 -7.97
C ASP A 70 10.95 -3.05 -7.47
N GLU A 71 10.71 -4.32 -7.77
CA GLU A 71 9.57 -5.09 -7.26
C GLU A 71 9.65 -5.23 -5.74
N ALA A 72 10.82 -5.59 -5.19
CA ALA A 72 11.02 -5.68 -3.74
C ALA A 72 10.80 -4.33 -3.04
N LYS A 73 11.35 -3.24 -3.60
CA LYS A 73 11.12 -1.87 -3.09
C LYS A 73 9.65 -1.49 -3.08
N TRP A 74 8.88 -1.96 -4.07
CA TRP A 74 7.45 -1.75 -4.10
C TRP A 74 6.72 -2.51 -2.98
N GLY A 75 7.10 -3.78 -2.76
CA GLY A 75 6.64 -4.55 -1.60
C GLY A 75 6.89 -3.84 -0.26
N PHE A 76 8.08 -3.26 -0.09
CA PHE A 76 8.42 -2.48 1.12
C PHE A 76 7.57 -1.22 1.27
N ALA A 77 7.29 -0.50 0.19
CA ALA A 77 6.42 0.67 0.24
C ALA A 77 5.01 0.31 0.73
N THR A 78 4.45 -0.81 0.26
CA THR A 78 3.15 -1.32 0.74
C THR A 78 3.19 -1.66 2.23
N ILE A 79 4.29 -2.23 2.71
CA ILE A 79 4.48 -2.50 4.14
C ILE A 79 4.49 -1.18 4.93
N GLU A 80 5.31 -0.21 4.52
CA GLU A 80 5.51 1.06 5.23
C GLU A 80 4.25 1.94 5.23
N GLN A 81 3.62 2.11 4.08
CA GLN A 81 2.52 3.06 3.91
C GLN A 81 1.20 2.50 4.45
N THR A 82 0.97 1.20 4.29
CA THR A 82 -0.34 0.58 4.56
C THR A 82 -0.28 -0.39 5.74
N LEU A 83 0.51 -1.46 5.63
CA LEU A 83 0.46 -2.55 6.61
C LEU A 83 0.98 -2.13 7.98
N TRP A 84 1.94 -1.21 8.02
CA TRP A 84 2.50 -0.64 9.25
C TRP A 84 1.43 -0.05 10.17
N ASN A 85 0.40 0.56 9.58
CA ASN A 85 -0.71 1.16 10.32
C ASN A 85 -1.90 0.19 10.46
N ALA A 86 -2.17 -0.59 9.42
CA ALA A 86 -3.33 -1.49 9.38
C ALA A 86 -3.20 -2.67 10.35
N VAL A 87 -2.03 -3.31 10.45
CA VAL A 87 -1.84 -4.49 11.29
C VAL A 87 -2.02 -4.17 12.78
N PRO A 88 -1.40 -3.12 13.34
CA PRO A 88 -1.65 -2.76 14.74
C PRO A 88 -3.10 -2.37 15.02
N LYS A 89 -3.79 -1.75 14.04
CA LYS A 89 -5.21 -1.41 14.17
C LYS A 89 -6.07 -2.67 14.24
N PHE A 90 -5.83 -3.62 13.33
CA PHE A 90 -6.51 -4.91 13.34
C PHE A 90 -6.29 -5.69 14.65
N ILE A 91 -5.06 -5.73 15.18
CA ILE A 91 -4.78 -6.42 16.44
C ILE A 91 -5.50 -5.75 17.63
N ARG A 92 -5.65 -4.42 17.62
CA ARG A 92 -6.45 -3.70 18.63
C ARG A 92 -7.93 -4.09 18.56
N GLU A 93 -8.53 -4.05 17.37
CA GLU A 93 -9.93 -4.46 17.16
C GLU A 93 -10.16 -5.93 17.53
N LEU A 94 -9.21 -6.81 17.19
CA LEU A 94 -9.26 -8.22 17.58
C LEU A 94 -9.22 -8.38 19.10
N ASN A 95 -8.37 -7.63 19.80
CA ASN A 95 -8.29 -7.69 21.26
C ASN A 95 -9.59 -7.19 21.91
N GLU A 96 -10.21 -6.13 21.39
CA GLU A 96 -11.52 -5.64 21.86
C GLU A 96 -12.58 -6.75 21.75
N LEU A 97 -12.67 -7.43 20.60
CA LEU A 97 -13.61 -8.54 20.41
C LEU A 97 -13.35 -9.72 21.37
N VAL A 98 -12.10 -10.04 21.66
CA VAL A 98 -11.75 -11.10 22.62
C VAL A 98 -12.13 -10.70 24.05
N GLN A 99 -11.94 -9.43 24.42
CA GLN A 99 -12.40 -8.92 25.71
C GLN A 99 -13.92 -9.04 25.85
N ASP A 100 -14.66 -8.59 24.83
CA ASP A 100 -16.13 -8.56 24.86
C ASP A 100 -16.77 -9.95 24.92
N ASN A 101 -16.21 -10.92 24.21
CA ASN A 101 -16.82 -12.25 24.06
C ASN A 101 -16.22 -13.32 24.98
N CYS A 102 -14.94 -13.15 25.37
CA CYS A 102 -14.21 -14.17 26.13
C CYS A 102 -13.73 -13.66 27.49
N GLN A 103 -13.90 -12.37 27.82
CA GLN A 103 -13.44 -11.75 29.08
C GLN A 103 -11.92 -11.93 29.31
N GLN A 104 -11.15 -11.97 28.23
CA GLN A 104 -9.70 -12.16 28.24
C GLN A 104 -9.03 -11.13 27.33
N ASN A 105 -7.71 -10.97 27.51
CA ASN A 105 -6.86 -10.18 26.62
C ASN A 105 -6.02 -11.08 25.74
N LEU A 106 -5.69 -10.59 24.54
CA LEU A 106 -4.64 -11.21 23.75
C LEU A 106 -3.29 -11.10 24.48
N PRO A 107 -2.49 -12.18 24.54
CA PRO A 107 -1.13 -12.10 25.07
C PRO A 107 -0.26 -11.14 24.25
N LEU A 108 0.57 -10.33 24.90
CA LEU A 108 1.39 -9.30 24.23
C LEU A 108 2.38 -9.86 23.19
N HIS A 109 2.74 -11.13 23.30
CA HIS A 109 3.69 -11.80 22.40
C HIS A 109 3.03 -12.48 21.21
N ILE A 110 1.70 -12.40 21.07
CA ILE A 110 1.00 -13.08 19.99
C ILE A 110 1.18 -12.32 18.66
N ALA A 111 1.55 -13.07 17.62
CA ALA A 111 1.66 -12.57 16.25
C ALA A 111 0.80 -13.43 15.33
N PRO A 112 -0.54 -13.26 15.35
CA PRO A 112 -1.46 -14.12 14.62
C PRO A 112 -1.38 -13.90 13.10
N VAL A 113 -0.82 -12.77 12.67
CA VAL A 113 -0.57 -12.42 11.28
C VAL A 113 0.93 -12.22 11.08
N ARG A 114 1.48 -12.87 10.07
CA ARG A 114 2.87 -12.72 9.61
C ARG A 114 2.90 -12.42 8.13
N PHE A 115 3.89 -11.67 7.70
CA PHE A 115 4.12 -11.34 6.30
C PHE A 115 5.47 -11.90 5.86
N ALA A 116 5.48 -12.48 4.67
CA ALA A 116 6.67 -12.92 3.96
C ALA A 116 6.64 -12.34 2.54
N SER A 117 7.74 -12.45 1.81
CA SER A 117 7.85 -11.93 0.44
C SER A 117 8.58 -12.93 -0.45
N TRP A 118 8.13 -13.04 -1.71
CA TRP A 118 8.83 -13.75 -2.78
C TRP A 118 9.62 -12.81 -3.70
N MET A 119 9.44 -11.50 -3.59
CA MET A 119 10.15 -10.51 -4.40
C MET A 119 11.65 -10.57 -4.09
N GLY A 120 12.48 -10.83 -5.12
CA GLY A 120 13.93 -11.03 -4.98
C GLY A 120 14.37 -12.43 -4.51
N GLY A 121 13.43 -13.26 -4.06
CA GLY A 121 13.69 -14.63 -3.60
C GLY A 121 13.27 -15.71 -4.61
N ASP A 122 12.09 -15.56 -5.20
CA ASP A 122 11.57 -16.48 -6.20
C ASP A 122 12.32 -16.33 -7.52
N ARG A 123 12.95 -17.41 -7.94
CA ARG A 123 13.80 -17.51 -9.13
C ARG A 123 13.28 -18.50 -10.15
N ASP A 124 12.12 -19.12 -9.88
CA ASP A 124 11.55 -20.10 -10.79
C ASP A 124 11.13 -19.39 -12.10
N GLY A 125 11.69 -19.84 -13.22
CA GLY A 125 11.46 -19.24 -14.54
C GLY A 125 11.93 -17.79 -14.72
N ASN A 126 12.64 -17.17 -13.76
CA ASN A 126 13.09 -15.77 -13.86
C ASN A 126 14.62 -15.64 -13.75
N PRO A 127 15.37 -15.62 -14.88
CA PRO A 127 16.83 -15.52 -14.87
C PRO A 127 17.34 -14.18 -14.33
N ASN A 128 16.47 -13.18 -14.18
CA ASN A 128 16.84 -11.89 -13.64
C ASN A 128 16.99 -11.91 -12.11
N VAL A 129 16.57 -12.98 -11.41
CA VAL A 129 16.73 -13.11 -9.94
C VAL A 129 17.99 -13.92 -9.64
N THR A 130 19.12 -13.22 -9.56
CA THR A 130 20.44 -13.82 -9.27
C THR A 130 20.70 -13.92 -7.76
N HIS A 131 21.72 -14.67 -7.35
CA HIS A 131 22.13 -14.72 -5.94
C HIS A 131 22.55 -13.36 -5.37
N GLN A 132 23.10 -12.46 -6.22
CA GLN A 132 23.47 -11.11 -5.81
C GLN A 132 22.22 -10.29 -5.51
N ILE A 133 21.18 -10.43 -6.33
CA ILE A 133 19.89 -9.77 -6.12
C ILE A 133 19.20 -10.28 -4.86
N THR A 134 19.17 -11.60 -4.64
CA THR A 134 18.62 -12.17 -3.39
C THR A 134 19.38 -11.70 -2.13
N GLN A 135 20.67 -11.36 -2.26
CA GLN A 135 21.44 -10.80 -1.14
C GLN A 135 21.20 -9.29 -0.96
N GLU A 136 20.88 -8.57 -2.03
CA GLU A 136 20.62 -7.13 -2.01
C GLU A 136 19.25 -6.79 -1.40
N VAL A 137 18.24 -7.64 -1.65
CA VAL A 137 16.87 -7.52 -1.15
C VAL A 137 16.75 -7.99 0.29
#